data_AF-A0A6M1ZJW6-F1
#
_entry.id   AF-A0A6M1ZJW6-F1
#
_cell.length_a   1.000
_cell.length_b   1.000
_cell.length_c   1.000
_cell.angle_alpha   90.00
_cell.angle_beta   90.00
_cell.angle_gamma   90.00
#
_symmetry.space_group_name_H-M   'P 1'
#
loop_
_entity.id
_entity.type
_entity.pdbx_description
1 polymer ?
#
loop_
_entity_poly.entity_id
_entity_poly.type
_entity_poly.pdbx_seq_one_letter_code
_entity_poly.pdbx_strand_id
1 'polypeptide(L)'
;MSYSGQKTTHPTFRQYKATHVLKGLSATPFDLTKDGALSAERIERFSAQAGEFKLLFATERVSDDILFALKELAQEARVIEKMEAMQSGAIINKIEGCPSENRSVLHTAMRDLFMHPNPEKQAKNATKAAKKEIDKLKVFMSNVDEQKQFTDLIQVGIGGSYLGPEALYHGLEAFQKRGRRVHFISNVDPDEAAMVLRQVDLKKTLVVVISKSGTTLETVSNEGLVKEKFKQAGLDPKEHFIAVTGEGSPMDNPEHYLASFYIWDYIGGRYSVTSMVGAVTLSFALGVDQFMNILKGAH
;
A
#
# COMPACT_ATOMS: atom_id res chain seq x y z
N MET A 1 38.48 -22.25 -8.31
CA MET A 1 38.10 -21.29 -9.37
C MET A 1 37.72 -19.98 -8.69
N SER A 2 38.61 -18.99 -8.78
CA SER A 2 38.45 -17.68 -8.16
C SER A 2 37.42 -16.85 -8.92
N TYR A 3 36.31 -16.51 -8.28
CA TYR A 3 35.39 -15.49 -8.76
C TYR A 3 36.05 -14.11 -8.60
N SER A 4 36.78 -13.66 -9.62
CA SER A 4 37.15 -12.25 -9.77
C SER A 4 35.94 -11.47 -10.31
N GLY A 5 34.92 -11.28 -9.48
CA GLY A 5 33.86 -10.32 -9.78
C GLY A 5 34.46 -8.92 -9.71
N GLN A 6 34.50 -8.21 -10.84
CA GLN A 6 34.80 -6.78 -10.85
C GLN A 6 33.82 -6.10 -9.88
N LYS A 7 34.31 -5.61 -8.74
CA LYS A 7 33.55 -4.74 -7.85
C LYS A 7 33.32 -3.43 -8.59
N THR A 8 32.19 -3.31 -9.28
CA THR A 8 31.65 -2.01 -9.69
C THR A 8 31.35 -1.24 -8.41
N THR A 9 32.30 -0.43 -7.97
CA THR A 9 32.07 0.47 -6.83
C THR A 9 31.18 1.59 -7.31
N HIS A 10 29.87 1.41 -7.17
CA HIS A 10 28.94 2.51 -7.36
C HIS A 10 29.29 3.60 -6.35
N PRO A 11 29.39 4.88 -6.76
CA PRO A 11 29.63 5.96 -5.82
C PRO A 11 28.53 5.95 -4.76
N THR A 12 28.95 6.00 -3.50
CA THR A 12 28.05 6.18 -2.36
C THR A 12 27.41 7.57 -2.44
N PHE A 13 26.26 7.75 -1.76
CA PHE A 13 25.56 9.04 -1.72
C PHE A 13 26.46 10.23 -1.37
N ARG A 14 27.46 10.01 -0.50
CA ARG A 14 28.41 11.04 -0.07
C ARG A 14 29.48 11.38 -1.11
N GLN A 15 29.67 10.55 -2.14
CA GLN A 15 30.69 10.71 -3.17
C GLN A 15 30.18 11.49 -4.39
N TYR A 16 28.86 11.68 -4.51
CA TYR A 16 28.28 12.53 -5.55
C TYR A 16 28.77 13.97 -5.46
N LYS A 17 29.06 14.60 -6.60
CA LYS A 17 29.52 15.99 -6.68
C LYS A 17 28.41 16.90 -6.17
N ALA A 18 27.17 16.67 -6.58
CA ALA A 18 26.01 17.39 -6.08
C ALA A 18 25.85 17.32 -4.55
N THR A 19 26.16 16.17 -3.91
CA THR A 19 26.14 16.07 -2.43
C THR A 19 27.16 16.97 -1.77
N HIS A 20 28.35 17.11 -2.35
CA HIS A 20 29.38 18.03 -1.83
C HIS A 20 28.94 19.50 -1.98
N VAL A 21 28.35 19.86 -3.11
CA VAL A 21 27.80 21.20 -3.35
C VAL A 21 26.70 21.51 -2.33
N LEU A 22 25.75 20.59 -2.13
CA LEU A 22 24.66 20.74 -1.15
C LEU A 22 25.19 20.90 0.28
N LYS A 23 26.26 20.21 0.65
CA LYS A 23 26.91 20.38 1.97
C LYS A 23 27.48 21.79 2.15
N GLY A 24 27.99 22.41 1.09
CA GLY A 24 28.43 23.81 1.12
C GLY A 24 27.24 24.76 1.26
N LEU A 25 26.21 24.58 0.43
CA LEU A 25 25.02 25.43 0.44
C LEU A 25 24.22 25.33 1.74
N SER A 26 24.19 24.17 2.39
CA SER A 26 23.45 23.96 3.65
C SER A 26 24.09 24.64 4.87
N ALA A 27 25.33 25.13 4.77
CA ALA A 27 25.96 25.92 5.83
C ALA A 27 25.32 27.30 5.98
N THR A 28 24.74 27.83 4.90
CA THR A 28 24.05 29.13 4.84
C THR A 28 22.74 28.99 4.05
N PRO A 29 21.76 28.26 4.58
CA PRO A 29 20.50 28.01 3.88
C PRO A 29 19.69 29.29 3.76
N PHE A 30 18.71 29.30 2.85
CA PHE A 30 17.87 30.48 2.64
C PHE A 30 17.19 30.91 3.95
N ASP A 31 17.28 32.20 4.25
CA ASP A 31 16.75 32.78 5.49
C ASP A 31 15.35 33.32 5.24
N LEU A 32 14.37 32.52 5.62
CA LEU A 32 12.94 32.83 5.47
C LEU A 32 12.47 33.96 6.38
N THR A 33 13.28 34.38 7.36
CA THR A 33 12.92 35.44 8.31
C THR A 33 13.24 36.84 7.80
N LYS A 34 14.01 36.97 6.71
CA LYS A 34 14.36 38.26 6.13
C LYS A 34 13.15 38.95 5.50
N ASP A 35 13.13 40.27 5.57
CA ASP A 35 12.14 41.08 4.88
C ASP A 35 12.14 40.78 3.37
N GLY A 36 10.96 40.53 2.83
CA GLY A 36 10.79 40.16 1.42
C GLY A 36 11.17 38.71 1.07
N ALA A 37 11.60 37.88 2.04
CA ALA A 37 11.96 36.49 1.77
C ALA A 37 10.80 35.65 1.21
N LEU A 38 9.56 35.92 1.62
CA LEU A 38 8.33 35.31 1.09
C LEU A 38 7.58 36.28 0.16
N SER A 39 8.27 36.82 -0.84
CA SER A 39 7.65 37.65 -1.87
C SER A 39 6.59 36.89 -2.68
N ALA A 40 5.69 37.63 -3.32
CA ALA A 40 4.70 37.06 -4.23
C ALA A 40 5.36 36.24 -5.36
N GLU A 41 6.47 36.75 -5.92
CA GLU A 41 7.26 36.06 -6.95
C GLU A 41 7.80 34.71 -6.45
N ARG A 42 8.32 34.65 -5.21
CA ARG A 42 8.82 33.39 -4.64
C ARG A 42 7.68 32.40 -4.44
N ILE A 43 6.54 32.84 -3.90
CA ILE A 43 5.38 31.96 -3.67
C ILE A 43 4.89 31.36 -5.00
N GLU A 44 4.90 32.15 -6.07
CA GLU A 44 4.53 31.67 -7.41
C GLU A 44 5.55 30.67 -7.96
N ARG A 45 6.84 31.03 -7.95
CA ARG A 45 7.93 30.21 -8.53
C ARG A 45 8.23 28.93 -7.76
N PHE A 46 8.16 28.96 -6.43
CA PHE A 46 8.48 27.84 -5.54
C PHE A 46 7.21 27.03 -5.28
N SER A 47 6.54 26.69 -6.37
CA SER A 47 5.38 25.82 -6.37
C SER A 47 5.43 24.85 -7.55
N ALA A 48 4.82 23.68 -7.38
CA ALA A 48 4.61 22.71 -8.44
C ALA A 48 3.13 22.34 -8.47
N GLN A 49 2.60 22.09 -9.66
CA GLN A 49 1.21 21.70 -9.84
C GLN A 49 1.13 20.43 -10.68
N ALA A 50 0.35 19.46 -10.19
CA ALA A 50 0.05 18.23 -10.89
C ALA A 50 -1.36 17.77 -10.51
N GLY A 51 -2.21 17.55 -11.52
CA GLY A 51 -3.64 17.31 -11.31
C GLY A 51 -4.28 18.43 -10.49
N GLU A 52 -5.05 18.03 -9.47
CA GLU A 52 -5.76 18.94 -8.56
C GLU A 52 -4.87 19.47 -7.42
N PHE A 53 -3.61 19.05 -7.32
CA PHE A 53 -2.73 19.42 -6.21
C PHE A 53 -1.74 20.51 -6.62
N LYS A 54 -1.60 21.51 -5.75
CA LYS A 54 -0.51 22.48 -5.77
C LYS A 54 0.39 22.26 -4.55
N LEU A 55 1.63 21.85 -4.80
CA LEU A 55 2.67 21.77 -3.79
C LEU A 55 3.37 23.13 -3.69
N LEU A 56 3.16 23.84 -2.59
CA LEU A 56 3.91 25.04 -2.26
C LEU A 56 5.13 24.66 -1.42
N PHE A 57 6.32 24.99 -1.90
CA PHE A 57 7.58 24.78 -1.19
C PHE A 57 8.38 26.09 -1.01
N ALA A 58 7.72 27.24 -1.19
CA ALA A 58 8.32 28.57 -0.95
C ALA A 58 8.77 28.77 0.51
N THR A 59 8.11 28.10 1.45
CA THR A 59 8.42 28.11 2.89
C THR A 59 9.52 27.12 3.27
N GLU A 60 10.11 26.42 2.30
CA GLU A 60 11.32 25.64 2.54
C GLU A 60 12.57 26.52 2.45
N ARG A 61 13.62 26.16 3.20
CA ARG A 61 14.88 26.92 3.26
C ARG A 61 15.78 26.68 2.04
N VAL A 62 15.20 26.73 0.86
CA VAL A 62 15.84 26.46 -0.43
C VAL A 62 15.95 27.73 -1.28
N SER A 63 17.09 27.91 -1.94
CA SER A 63 17.31 28.91 -3.00
C SER A 63 17.31 28.21 -4.37
N ASP A 64 17.39 28.99 -5.45
CA ASP A 64 17.53 28.44 -6.81
C ASP A 64 18.79 27.56 -6.93
N ASP A 65 19.91 27.96 -6.32
CA ASP A 65 21.14 27.17 -6.30
C ASP A 65 20.98 25.83 -5.58
N ILE A 66 20.22 25.82 -4.48
CA ILE A 66 19.93 24.59 -3.73
C ILE A 66 19.02 23.67 -4.54
N LEU A 67 17.97 24.21 -5.17
CA LEU A 67 17.07 23.44 -6.04
C LEU A 67 17.81 22.85 -7.24
N PHE A 68 18.70 23.64 -7.86
CA PHE A 68 19.56 23.17 -8.94
C PHE A 68 20.46 22.01 -8.46
N ALA A 69 21.12 22.16 -7.32
CA ALA A 69 21.98 21.10 -6.77
C ALA A 69 21.19 19.84 -6.35
N LEU A 70 19.95 19.97 -5.86
CA LEU A 70 19.06 18.84 -5.59
C LEU A 70 18.66 18.09 -6.88
N LYS A 71 18.40 18.82 -7.96
CA LYS A 71 18.16 18.24 -9.29
C LYS A 71 19.39 17.47 -9.79
N GLU A 72 20.58 18.06 -9.72
CA GLU A 72 21.83 17.38 -10.10
C GLU A 72 22.06 16.12 -9.25
N LEU A 73 21.76 16.17 -7.95
CA LEU A 73 21.83 14.99 -7.09
C LEU A 73 20.88 13.88 -7.54
N ALA A 74 19.64 14.23 -7.91
CA ALA A 74 18.67 13.26 -8.44
C ALA A 74 19.17 12.59 -9.73
N GLN A 75 19.83 13.36 -10.60
CA GLN A 75 20.44 12.86 -11.85
C GLN A 75 21.66 11.96 -11.56
N GLU A 76 22.61 12.41 -10.73
CA GLU A 76 23.80 11.63 -10.34
C GLU A 76 23.41 10.32 -9.63
N ALA A 77 22.35 10.37 -8.81
CA ALA A 77 21.80 9.21 -8.12
C ALA A 77 20.91 8.32 -9.01
N ARG A 78 20.62 8.74 -10.24
CA ARG A 78 19.84 8.01 -11.25
C ARG A 78 18.47 7.58 -10.74
N VAL A 79 17.77 8.50 -10.08
CA VAL A 79 16.51 8.19 -9.37
C VAL A 79 15.40 7.79 -10.34
N ILE A 80 15.34 8.40 -11.52
CA ILE A 80 14.33 8.10 -12.54
C ILE A 80 14.58 6.71 -13.12
N GLU A 81 15.82 6.37 -13.46
CA GLU A 81 16.12 5.04 -14.00
C GLU A 81 15.91 3.92 -12.97
N LYS A 82 16.16 4.20 -11.68
CA LYS A 82 15.83 3.27 -10.59
C LYS A 82 14.32 3.10 -10.41
N MET A 83 13.55 4.18 -10.57
CA MET A 83 12.09 4.13 -10.54
C MET A 83 11.55 3.32 -11.73
N GLU A 84 12.05 3.55 -12.94
CA GLU A 84 11.68 2.78 -14.13
C GLU A 84 12.04 1.30 -13.95
N ALA A 85 13.24 0.99 -13.46
CA ALA A 85 13.64 -0.38 -13.16
C ALA A 85 12.70 -1.06 -12.14
N MET A 86 12.28 -0.34 -11.09
CA MET A 86 11.28 -0.82 -10.13
C MET A 86 9.96 -1.14 -10.83
N GLN A 87 9.39 -0.17 -11.58
CA GLN A 87 8.09 -0.29 -12.22
C GLN A 87 8.06 -1.38 -13.30
N SER A 88 9.19 -1.62 -13.96
CA SER A 88 9.39 -2.69 -14.94
C SER A 88 9.61 -4.07 -14.33
N GLY A 89 9.77 -4.15 -13.00
CA GLY A 89 9.88 -5.41 -12.28
C GLY A 89 11.30 -5.96 -12.14
N ALA A 90 12.32 -5.13 -12.27
CA ALA A 90 13.69 -5.52 -11.95
C ALA A 90 13.83 -5.94 -10.48
N ILE A 91 14.84 -6.78 -10.20
CA ILE A 91 15.19 -7.20 -8.83
C ILE A 91 15.95 -6.05 -8.16
N ILE A 92 15.20 -5.19 -7.48
CA ILE A 92 15.73 -4.02 -6.76
C ILE A 92 15.79 -4.21 -5.25
N ASN A 93 15.01 -5.14 -4.69
CA ASN A 93 15.03 -5.43 -3.27
C ASN A 93 16.10 -6.48 -2.98
N LYS A 94 17.33 -5.99 -2.86
CA LYS A 94 18.53 -6.81 -2.64
C LYS A 94 19.62 -6.00 -1.92
N ILE A 95 20.53 -6.71 -1.28
CA ILE A 95 21.80 -6.20 -0.76
C ILE A 95 22.91 -6.92 -1.51
N GLU A 96 23.76 -6.17 -2.20
CA GLU A 96 24.86 -6.75 -2.96
C GLU A 96 25.89 -7.39 -2.02
N GLY A 97 26.28 -8.63 -2.33
CA GLY A 97 27.27 -9.36 -1.54
C GLY A 97 26.78 -9.89 -0.18
N CYS A 98 25.48 -9.80 0.13
CA CYS A 98 24.89 -10.32 1.36
C CYS A 98 23.57 -11.05 1.08
N PRO A 99 23.20 -12.08 1.89
CA PRO A 99 21.85 -12.63 1.86
C PRO A 99 20.80 -11.54 2.07
N SER A 100 19.79 -11.53 1.21
CA SER A 100 18.65 -10.60 1.22
C SER A 100 17.48 -11.21 0.46
N GLU A 101 16.34 -10.53 0.43
CA GLU A 101 15.12 -11.06 -0.20
C GLU A 101 15.24 -11.29 -1.71
N ASN A 102 16.15 -10.58 -2.40
CA ASN A 102 16.45 -10.72 -3.82
C ASN A 102 15.20 -10.81 -4.71
N ARG A 103 14.28 -9.85 -4.54
CA ARG A 103 12.98 -9.85 -5.24
C ARG A 103 12.65 -8.54 -5.97
N SER A 104 11.67 -8.62 -6.86
CA SER A 104 11.06 -7.45 -7.52
C SER A 104 10.17 -6.67 -6.54
N VAL A 105 9.84 -5.42 -6.89
CA VAL A 105 8.96 -4.54 -6.13
C VAL A 105 7.92 -3.94 -7.07
N LEU A 106 6.70 -4.51 -7.07
CA LEU A 106 5.70 -4.29 -8.13
C LEU A 106 4.33 -3.84 -7.60
N HIS A 107 4.32 -3.04 -6.53
CA HIS A 107 3.08 -2.46 -6.00
C HIS A 107 2.38 -1.52 -7.00
N THR A 108 3.12 -0.89 -7.92
CA THR A 108 2.57 -0.08 -9.02
C THR A 108 1.76 -0.91 -10.01
N ALA A 109 2.14 -2.17 -10.27
CA ALA A 109 1.41 -3.06 -11.18
C ALA A 109 -0.03 -3.35 -10.70
N MET A 110 -0.31 -3.19 -9.40
CA MET A 110 -1.65 -3.40 -8.85
C MET A 110 -2.67 -2.33 -9.26
N ARG A 111 -2.18 -1.17 -9.73
CA ARG A 111 -3.02 -0.08 -10.24
C ARG A 111 -2.72 0.31 -11.69
N ASP A 112 -1.86 -0.45 -12.37
CA ASP A 112 -1.55 -0.27 -13.79
C ASP A 112 -2.62 -0.92 -14.70
N LEU A 113 -3.90 -0.71 -14.38
CA LEU A 113 -5.03 -1.45 -14.95
C LEU A 113 -5.73 -0.70 -16.10
N PHE A 114 -5.22 0.48 -16.45
CA PHE A 114 -5.93 1.45 -17.26
C PHE A 114 -5.30 1.57 -18.66
N MET A 115 -4.56 2.65 -18.94
CA MET A 115 -3.99 2.90 -20.27
C MET A 115 -2.50 2.56 -20.29
N HIS A 116 -2.06 1.93 -21.38
CA HIS A 116 -0.65 1.63 -21.65
C HIS A 116 0.10 0.94 -20.50
N PRO A 117 -0.35 -0.24 -20.05
CA PRO A 117 0.33 -0.94 -18.98
C PRO A 117 1.79 -1.21 -19.33
N ASN A 118 2.64 -1.25 -18.31
CA ASN A 118 4.07 -1.47 -18.48
C ASN A 118 4.30 -2.73 -19.34
N PRO A 119 5.02 -2.62 -20.47
CA PRO A 119 5.14 -3.70 -21.44
C PRO A 119 6.07 -4.82 -20.95
N GLU A 120 6.89 -4.56 -19.94
CA GLU A 120 7.88 -5.50 -19.43
C GLU A 120 7.23 -6.73 -18.81
N LYS A 121 7.81 -7.90 -19.10
CA LYS A 121 7.17 -9.19 -18.85
C LYS A 121 6.72 -9.38 -17.40
N GLN A 122 7.59 -9.06 -16.43
CA GLN A 122 7.29 -9.18 -15.00
C GLN A 122 6.14 -8.26 -14.58
N ALA A 123 6.23 -6.97 -14.92
CA ALA A 123 5.20 -5.98 -14.60
C ALA A 123 3.85 -6.34 -15.26
N LYS A 124 3.86 -6.66 -16.56
CA LYS A 124 2.69 -7.08 -17.33
C LYS A 124 1.99 -8.30 -16.74
N ASN A 125 2.75 -9.28 -16.24
CA ASN A 125 2.17 -10.46 -15.60
C ASN A 125 1.54 -10.12 -14.24
N ALA A 126 2.20 -9.27 -13.44
CA ALA A 126 1.65 -8.78 -12.18
C ALA A 126 0.34 -7.97 -12.40
N THR A 127 0.30 -7.11 -13.41
CA THR A 127 -0.89 -6.36 -13.81
C THR A 127 -2.05 -7.28 -14.23
N LYS A 128 -1.76 -8.33 -15.01
CA LYS A 128 -2.78 -9.34 -15.38
C LYS A 128 -3.34 -10.08 -14.17
N ALA A 129 -2.47 -10.42 -13.21
CA ALA A 129 -2.88 -11.09 -11.98
C ALA A 129 -3.76 -10.17 -11.11
N ALA A 130 -3.37 -8.89 -10.98
CA ALA A 130 -4.19 -7.88 -10.31
C ALA A 130 -5.57 -7.71 -10.96
N LYS A 131 -5.63 -7.65 -12.30
CA LYS A 131 -6.90 -7.55 -13.03
C LYS A 131 -7.82 -8.74 -12.74
N LYS A 132 -7.27 -9.96 -12.73
CA LYS A 132 -8.04 -11.17 -12.41
C LYS A 132 -8.65 -11.09 -11.01
N GLU A 133 -7.87 -10.66 -10.02
CA GLU A 133 -8.37 -10.52 -8.64
C GLU A 133 -9.39 -9.39 -8.49
N ILE A 134 -9.23 -8.29 -9.23
CA ILE A 134 -10.24 -7.21 -9.28
C ILE A 134 -11.55 -7.69 -9.90
N ASP A 135 -11.50 -8.47 -10.98
CA ASP A 135 -12.69 -9.01 -11.61
C ASP A 135 -13.39 -10.04 -10.70
N LYS A 136 -12.63 -10.85 -9.97
CA LYS A 136 -13.14 -11.72 -8.90
C LYS A 136 -13.81 -10.90 -7.78
N LEU A 137 -13.18 -9.81 -7.35
CA LEU A 137 -13.70 -8.93 -6.30
C LEU A 137 -15.01 -8.26 -6.70
N LYS A 138 -15.14 -7.81 -7.96
CA LYS A 138 -16.40 -7.24 -8.48
C LYS A 138 -17.56 -8.21 -8.33
N VAL A 139 -17.37 -9.46 -8.75
CA VAL A 139 -18.40 -10.50 -8.64
C VAL A 139 -18.74 -10.75 -7.18
N PHE A 140 -17.73 -10.92 -6.32
CA PHE A 140 -17.93 -11.15 -4.89
C PHE A 140 -18.71 -10.00 -4.22
N MET A 141 -18.34 -8.75 -4.47
CA MET A 141 -18.99 -7.59 -3.88
C MET A 141 -20.41 -7.37 -4.41
N SER A 142 -20.69 -7.70 -5.68
CA SER A 142 -22.06 -7.68 -6.22
C SER A 142 -22.96 -8.63 -5.42
N ASN A 143 -22.50 -9.87 -5.19
CA ASN A 143 -23.25 -10.85 -4.41
C ASN A 143 -23.48 -10.37 -2.96
N VAL A 144 -22.45 -9.78 -2.32
CA VAL A 144 -22.56 -9.20 -0.97
C VAL A 144 -23.58 -8.05 -0.90
N ASP A 145 -23.68 -7.24 -1.96
CA ASP A 145 -24.65 -6.15 -2.04
C ASP A 145 -26.07 -6.65 -2.34
N GLU A 146 -26.24 -7.65 -3.21
CA GLU A 146 -27.52 -8.26 -3.56
C GLU A 146 -28.17 -8.99 -2.38
N GLN A 147 -27.37 -9.76 -1.64
CA GLN A 147 -27.84 -10.51 -0.47
C GLN A 147 -28.20 -9.60 0.71
N LYS A 148 -27.63 -8.39 0.78
CA LYS A 148 -27.81 -7.42 1.88
C LYS A 148 -27.58 -8.04 3.28
N GLN A 149 -26.76 -9.09 3.34
CA GLN A 149 -26.51 -9.85 4.56
C GLN A 149 -25.64 -9.05 5.53
N PHE A 150 -24.60 -8.39 5.01
CA PHE A 150 -23.57 -7.76 5.84
C PHE A 150 -23.77 -6.25 5.98
N THR A 151 -23.70 -5.72 7.20
CA THR A 151 -23.65 -4.28 7.48
C THR A 151 -22.29 -3.85 7.99
N ASP A 152 -21.54 -4.79 8.56
CA ASP A 152 -20.26 -4.56 9.18
C ASP A 152 -19.19 -5.46 8.54
N LEU A 153 -17.98 -4.94 8.43
CA LEU A 153 -16.79 -5.70 8.06
C LEU A 153 -15.73 -5.54 9.14
N ILE A 154 -15.17 -6.65 9.62
CA ILE A 154 -14.01 -6.65 10.51
C ILE A 154 -12.79 -7.03 9.68
N GLN A 155 -11.79 -6.15 9.63
CA GLN A 155 -10.50 -6.46 9.05
C GLN A 155 -9.53 -6.90 10.15
N VAL A 156 -9.03 -8.13 10.05
CA VAL A 156 -8.03 -8.69 10.95
C VAL A 156 -6.68 -8.72 10.25
N GLY A 157 -5.70 -7.99 10.77
CA GLY A 157 -4.34 -7.96 10.23
C GLY A 157 -3.49 -6.87 10.87
N ILE A 158 -2.17 -7.01 10.81
CA ILE A 158 -1.23 -6.09 11.45
C ILE A 158 -0.31 -5.39 10.44
N GLY A 159 0.17 -4.19 10.82
CA GLY A 159 1.16 -3.42 10.08
C GLY A 159 0.69 -3.05 8.67
N GLY A 160 1.40 -3.54 7.64
CA GLY A 160 1.05 -3.29 6.24
C GLY A 160 -0.31 -3.82 5.81
N SER A 161 -0.82 -4.84 6.52
CA SER A 161 -2.15 -5.41 6.31
C SER A 161 -3.29 -4.59 6.92
N TYR A 162 -3.00 -3.43 7.54
CA TYR A 162 -3.94 -2.66 8.35
C TYR A 162 -3.87 -1.15 8.10
N LEU A 163 -2.69 -0.53 8.27
CA LEU A 163 -2.55 0.93 8.33
C LEU A 163 -3.01 1.65 7.05
N GLY A 164 -2.71 1.11 5.88
CA GLY A 164 -3.12 1.70 4.61
C GLY A 164 -4.64 1.69 4.42
N PRO A 165 -5.30 0.52 4.53
CA PRO A 165 -6.76 0.43 4.49
C PRO A 165 -7.46 1.32 5.52
N GLU A 166 -6.99 1.36 6.77
CA GLU A 166 -7.57 2.20 7.82
C GLU A 166 -7.43 3.70 7.51
N ALA A 167 -6.24 4.14 7.09
CA ALA A 167 -6.01 5.54 6.74
C ALA A 167 -6.93 6.00 5.60
N LEU A 168 -7.11 5.18 4.56
CA LEU A 168 -8.03 5.52 3.47
C LEU A 168 -9.50 5.42 3.88
N TYR A 169 -9.87 4.46 4.73
CA TYR A 169 -11.23 4.32 5.24
C TYR A 169 -11.68 5.58 5.99
N HIS A 170 -10.85 6.08 6.91
CA HIS A 170 -11.14 7.31 7.66
C HIS A 170 -10.97 8.57 6.80
N GLY A 171 -9.94 8.64 5.97
CA GLY A 171 -9.72 9.79 5.07
C GLY A 171 -10.85 10.00 4.05
N LEU A 172 -11.62 8.94 3.76
CA LEU A 172 -12.75 8.96 2.82
C LEU A 172 -14.11 8.74 3.51
N GLU A 173 -14.23 9.04 4.81
CA GLU A 173 -15.46 8.84 5.59
C GLU A 173 -16.70 9.47 4.93
N ALA A 174 -16.54 10.67 4.38
CA ALA A 174 -17.62 11.39 3.68
C ALA A 174 -18.17 10.66 2.44
N PHE A 175 -17.44 9.68 1.90
CA PHE A 175 -17.79 8.92 0.70
C PHE A 175 -18.29 7.51 1.01
N GLN A 176 -18.41 7.14 2.29
CA GLN A 176 -18.83 5.80 2.69
C GLN A 176 -20.29 5.51 2.32
N LYS A 177 -20.56 4.27 1.91
CA LYS A 177 -21.90 3.76 1.67
C LYS A 177 -22.70 3.77 2.97
N ARG A 178 -23.90 4.33 2.92
CA ARG A 178 -24.83 4.33 4.07
C ARG A 178 -25.08 2.88 4.52
N GLY A 179 -24.96 2.65 5.83
CA GLY A 179 -25.23 1.35 6.45
C GLY A 179 -24.11 0.32 6.28
N ARG A 180 -22.93 0.70 5.76
CA ARG A 180 -21.72 -0.11 5.75
C ARG A 180 -20.70 0.48 6.75
N ARG A 181 -20.18 -0.33 7.65
CA ARG A 181 -19.14 0.06 8.62
C ARG A 181 -17.96 -0.88 8.57
N VAL A 182 -16.76 -0.37 8.78
CA VAL A 182 -15.55 -1.17 8.88
C VAL A 182 -14.95 -1.00 10.28
N HIS A 183 -14.48 -2.11 10.83
CA HIS A 183 -13.77 -2.19 12.09
C HIS A 183 -12.44 -2.89 11.87
N PHE A 184 -11.44 -2.57 12.69
CA PHE A 184 -10.10 -3.12 12.55
C PHE A 184 -9.66 -3.82 13.83
N ILE A 185 -9.01 -4.97 13.67
CA ILE A 185 -8.34 -5.72 14.74
C ILE A 185 -6.91 -5.99 14.26
N SER A 186 -5.94 -5.39 14.92
CA SER A 186 -4.53 -5.42 14.54
C SER A 186 -3.60 -5.83 15.67
N ASN A 187 -3.91 -5.42 16.89
CA ASN A 187 -3.12 -5.69 18.08
C ASN A 187 -3.42 -7.10 18.59
N VAL A 188 -2.39 -7.79 19.11
CA VAL A 188 -2.56 -9.12 19.73
C VAL A 188 -3.23 -9.05 21.09
N ASP A 189 -3.32 -7.86 21.68
CA ASP A 189 -4.08 -7.60 22.90
C ASP A 189 -5.57 -7.95 22.70
N PRO A 190 -6.12 -8.94 23.44
CA PRO A 190 -7.50 -9.39 23.26
C PRO A 190 -8.54 -8.30 23.56
N ASP A 191 -8.18 -7.22 24.26
CA ASP A 191 -9.09 -6.11 24.55
C ASP A 191 -9.56 -5.39 23.28
N GLU A 192 -8.70 -5.25 22.27
CA GLU A 192 -9.07 -4.62 20.99
C GLU A 192 -10.14 -5.47 20.28
N ALA A 193 -9.90 -6.77 20.15
CA ALA A 193 -10.88 -7.69 19.57
C ALA A 193 -12.19 -7.68 20.36
N ALA A 194 -12.12 -7.70 21.70
CA ALA A 194 -13.30 -7.64 22.55
C ALA A 194 -14.08 -6.32 22.38
N MET A 195 -13.38 -5.18 22.21
CA MET A 195 -14.01 -3.88 21.94
C MET A 195 -14.75 -3.85 20.60
N VAL A 196 -14.15 -4.36 19.54
CA VAL A 196 -14.77 -4.42 18.21
C VAL A 196 -15.98 -5.35 18.23
N LEU A 197 -15.85 -6.54 18.81
CA LEU A 197 -16.92 -7.54 18.84
C LEU A 197 -18.16 -7.09 19.63
N ARG A 198 -18.03 -6.14 20.55
CA ARG A 198 -19.18 -5.53 21.26
C ARG A 198 -19.97 -4.54 20.40
N GLN A 199 -19.42 -4.08 19.28
CA GLN A 199 -20.03 -3.03 18.44
C GLN A 199 -20.79 -3.59 17.23
N VAL A 200 -20.66 -4.89 16.96
CA VAL A 200 -21.17 -5.51 15.73
C VAL A 200 -22.24 -6.56 16.00
N ASP A 201 -23.15 -6.75 15.03
CA ASP A 201 -24.01 -7.93 14.96
C ASP A 201 -23.31 -9.01 14.14
N LEU A 202 -22.87 -10.10 14.79
CA LEU A 202 -22.12 -11.18 14.14
C LEU A 202 -22.87 -11.78 12.94
N LYS A 203 -24.20 -11.85 12.98
CA LYS A 203 -25.02 -12.36 11.86
C LYS A 203 -24.94 -11.48 10.61
N LYS A 204 -24.59 -10.21 10.79
CA LYS A 204 -24.45 -9.19 9.73
C LYS A 204 -23.01 -8.73 9.55
N THR A 205 -22.04 -9.52 10.02
CA THR A 205 -20.62 -9.15 9.96
C THR A 205 -19.87 -10.06 9.01
N LEU A 206 -19.15 -9.47 8.05
CA LEU A 206 -18.13 -10.14 7.25
C LEU A 206 -16.77 -9.94 7.93
N VAL A 207 -15.91 -10.95 7.92
CA VAL A 207 -14.56 -10.87 8.47
C VAL A 207 -13.56 -11.09 7.35
N VAL A 208 -12.64 -10.16 7.14
CA VAL A 208 -11.51 -10.32 6.22
C VAL A 208 -10.23 -10.50 7.02
N VAL A 209 -9.56 -11.63 6.85
CA VAL A 209 -8.30 -11.95 7.52
C VAL A 209 -7.16 -11.76 6.52
N ILE A 210 -6.20 -10.90 6.85
CA ILE A 210 -5.16 -10.45 5.93
C ILE A 210 -3.76 -10.78 6.47
N SER A 211 -3.08 -11.71 5.82
CA SER A 211 -1.70 -12.09 6.14
C SER A 211 -1.05 -12.71 4.91
N LYS A 212 -0.03 -12.05 4.33
CA LYS A 212 0.65 -12.57 3.14
C LYS A 212 1.25 -13.97 3.34
N SER A 213 1.86 -14.22 4.50
CA SER A 213 2.46 -15.52 4.80
C SER A 213 1.44 -16.57 5.24
N GLY A 214 0.24 -16.15 5.65
CA GLY A 214 -0.74 -17.02 6.30
C GLY A 214 -0.37 -17.45 7.73
N THR A 215 0.72 -16.91 8.30
CA THR A 215 1.30 -17.41 9.56
C THR A 215 1.63 -16.33 10.59
N THR A 216 1.33 -15.07 10.30
CA THR A 216 1.56 -13.94 11.23
C THR A 216 0.83 -14.19 12.54
N LEU A 217 1.57 -14.22 13.66
CA LEU A 217 1.07 -14.63 14.96
C LEU A 217 -0.13 -13.80 15.40
N GLU A 218 -0.02 -12.48 15.34
CA GLU A 218 -1.07 -11.55 15.75
C GLU A 218 -2.34 -11.77 14.93
N THR A 219 -2.21 -11.92 13.61
CA THR A 219 -3.35 -12.20 12.72
C THR A 219 -4.02 -13.53 13.03
N VAL A 220 -3.24 -14.61 13.18
CA VAL A 220 -3.77 -15.96 13.44
C VAL A 220 -4.42 -16.05 14.81
N SER A 221 -3.83 -15.42 15.83
CA SER A 221 -4.39 -15.35 17.18
C SER A 221 -5.72 -14.59 17.19
N ASN A 222 -5.78 -13.42 16.54
CA ASN A 222 -7.01 -12.64 16.45
C ASN A 222 -8.09 -13.36 15.64
N GLU A 223 -7.72 -13.99 14.52
CA GLU A 223 -8.65 -14.81 13.75
C GLU A 223 -9.26 -15.90 14.63
N GLY A 224 -8.45 -16.62 15.43
CA GLY A 224 -8.91 -17.63 16.36
C GLY A 224 -9.94 -17.09 17.36
N LEU A 225 -9.65 -15.93 17.97
CA LEU A 225 -10.55 -15.26 18.92
C LEU A 225 -11.89 -14.88 18.27
N VAL A 226 -11.85 -14.30 17.07
CA VAL A 226 -13.06 -13.90 16.34
C VAL A 226 -13.85 -15.14 15.91
N LYS A 227 -13.20 -16.18 15.35
CA LYS A 227 -13.86 -17.44 14.95
C LYS A 227 -14.56 -18.11 16.12
N GLU A 228 -13.93 -18.14 17.29
CA GLU A 228 -14.51 -18.71 18.49
C GLU A 228 -15.80 -17.96 18.91
N LYS A 229 -15.83 -16.63 18.74
CA LYS A 229 -17.02 -15.83 19.05
C LYS A 229 -18.17 -16.08 18.09
N PHE A 230 -17.89 -16.30 16.80
CA PHE A 230 -18.91 -16.74 15.84
C PHE A 230 -19.48 -18.12 16.19
N LYS A 231 -18.62 -19.09 16.54
CA LYS A 231 -19.05 -20.44 16.96
C LYS A 231 -19.90 -20.41 18.22
N GLN A 232 -19.51 -19.62 19.22
CA GLN A 232 -20.29 -19.43 20.46
C GLN A 232 -21.68 -18.83 20.19
N ALA A 233 -21.82 -18.03 19.14
CA ALA A 233 -23.10 -17.49 18.68
C ALA A 233 -23.92 -18.46 17.79
N GLY A 234 -23.43 -19.68 17.58
CA GLY A 234 -24.07 -20.68 16.72
C GLY A 234 -23.95 -20.40 15.23
N LEU A 235 -22.96 -19.60 14.82
CA LEU A 235 -22.69 -19.26 13.42
C LEU A 235 -21.51 -20.08 12.92
N ASP A 236 -21.58 -20.51 11.65
CA ASP A 236 -20.44 -21.12 10.97
C ASP A 236 -19.47 -20.02 10.50
N PRO A 237 -18.22 -19.97 11.01
CA PRO A 237 -17.25 -19.00 10.52
C PRO A 237 -17.00 -19.08 9.01
N LYS A 238 -17.13 -20.25 8.39
CA LYS A 238 -16.89 -20.39 6.95
C LYS A 238 -17.78 -19.45 6.13
N GLU A 239 -19.02 -19.21 6.56
CA GLU A 239 -20.00 -18.36 5.88
C GLU A 239 -19.75 -16.86 6.08
N HIS A 240 -18.82 -16.48 6.96
CA HIS A 240 -18.56 -15.10 7.36
C HIS A 240 -17.12 -14.65 7.12
N PHE A 241 -16.19 -15.56 6.84
CA PHE A 241 -14.76 -15.25 6.80
C PHE A 241 -14.22 -15.34 5.38
N ILE A 242 -13.43 -14.35 4.97
CA ILE A 242 -12.65 -14.35 3.74
C ILE A 242 -11.17 -14.10 4.04
N ALA A 243 -10.30 -14.59 3.16
CA ALA A 243 -8.86 -14.45 3.30
C ALA A 243 -8.28 -13.50 2.25
N VAL A 244 -7.27 -12.71 2.62
CA VAL A 244 -6.34 -12.06 1.69
C VAL A 244 -4.93 -12.53 2.03
N THR A 245 -4.35 -13.35 1.15
CA THR A 245 -3.12 -14.10 1.46
C THR A 245 -2.30 -14.44 0.22
N GLY A 246 -1.11 -15.01 0.39
CA GLY A 246 -0.35 -15.62 -0.71
C GLY A 246 -1.04 -16.86 -1.26
N GLU A 247 -1.01 -17.04 -2.58
CA GLU A 247 -1.46 -18.27 -3.24
C GLU A 247 -0.69 -19.48 -2.68
N GLY A 248 -1.40 -20.53 -2.26
CA GLY A 248 -0.81 -21.71 -1.62
C GLY A 248 -0.32 -21.52 -0.18
N SER A 249 -0.56 -20.36 0.44
CA SER A 249 -0.30 -20.18 1.88
C SER A 249 -1.24 -21.04 2.74
N PRO A 250 -0.95 -21.24 4.04
CA PRO A 250 -1.86 -21.96 4.94
C PRO A 250 -3.28 -21.37 5.04
N MET A 251 -3.44 -20.07 4.77
CA MET A 251 -4.75 -19.40 4.74
C MET A 251 -5.49 -19.55 3.41
N ASP A 252 -4.85 -20.06 2.35
CA ASP A 252 -5.50 -20.33 1.07
C ASP A 252 -6.28 -21.65 1.13
N ASN A 253 -7.34 -21.68 1.97
CA ASN A 253 -8.09 -22.88 2.26
C ASN A 253 -9.62 -22.68 2.11
N PRO A 254 -10.25 -23.23 1.06
CA PRO A 254 -11.69 -23.09 0.81
C PRO A 254 -12.58 -23.85 1.82
N GLU A 255 -12.01 -24.68 2.69
CA GLU A 255 -12.75 -25.30 3.80
C GLU A 255 -12.94 -24.33 4.97
N HIS A 256 -12.12 -23.28 5.07
CA HIS A 256 -12.11 -22.34 6.20
C HIS A 256 -12.60 -20.93 5.87
N TYR A 257 -12.66 -20.58 4.58
CA TYR A 257 -13.05 -19.26 4.12
C TYR A 257 -14.10 -19.36 3.02
N LEU A 258 -15.07 -18.45 3.05
CA LEU A 258 -16.07 -18.23 2.01
C LEU A 258 -15.41 -17.91 0.66
N ALA A 259 -14.32 -17.15 0.70
CA ALA A 259 -13.52 -16.77 -0.46
C ALA A 259 -12.10 -16.39 -0.03
N SER A 260 -11.14 -16.56 -0.95
CA SER A 260 -9.76 -16.10 -0.79
C SER A 260 -9.41 -15.10 -1.90
N PHE A 261 -8.60 -14.10 -1.61
CA PHE A 261 -8.03 -13.16 -2.57
C PHE A 261 -6.51 -13.14 -2.43
N TYR A 262 -5.82 -12.86 -3.52
CA TYR A 262 -4.37 -13.07 -3.56
C TYR A 262 -3.53 -11.80 -3.51
N ILE A 263 -2.41 -11.91 -2.79
CA ILE A 263 -1.31 -10.94 -2.77
C ILE A 263 0.02 -11.68 -3.00
N TRP A 264 0.93 -11.06 -3.74
CA TRP A 264 2.20 -11.67 -4.12
C TRP A 264 3.39 -11.16 -3.32
N ASP A 265 4.50 -11.89 -3.39
CA ASP A 265 5.74 -11.61 -2.68
C ASP A 265 6.35 -10.26 -3.05
N TYR A 266 6.24 -9.84 -4.31
CA TYR A 266 6.69 -8.55 -4.85
C TYR A 266 5.84 -7.36 -4.38
N ILE A 267 4.78 -7.60 -3.59
CA ILE A 267 4.01 -6.58 -2.90
C ILE A 267 4.51 -6.48 -1.46
N GLY A 268 5.20 -5.38 -1.15
CA GLY A 268 5.60 -5.04 0.21
C GLY A 268 4.38 -4.62 1.03
N GLY A 269 4.27 -5.07 2.29
CA GLY A 269 3.09 -4.80 3.12
C GLY A 269 2.74 -3.32 3.24
N ARG A 270 3.73 -2.46 3.48
CA ARG A 270 3.54 -0.99 3.57
C ARG A 270 3.14 -0.31 2.24
N TYR A 271 3.15 -1.03 1.12
CA TYR A 271 2.72 -0.55 -0.20
C TYR A 271 1.50 -1.33 -0.73
N SER A 272 0.82 -2.10 0.13
CA SER A 272 -0.18 -3.08 -0.29
C SER A 272 -1.61 -2.55 -0.39
N VAL A 273 -1.88 -1.30 0.03
CA VAL A 273 -3.26 -0.77 0.05
C VAL A 273 -3.94 -0.77 -1.33
N THR A 274 -3.18 -0.65 -2.43
CA THR A 274 -3.72 -0.73 -3.80
C THR A 274 -3.85 -2.17 -4.33
N SER A 275 -3.53 -3.19 -3.53
CA SER A 275 -3.80 -4.60 -3.83
C SER A 275 -5.08 -5.06 -3.14
N MET A 276 -5.33 -6.37 -3.11
CA MET A 276 -6.46 -6.98 -2.41
C MET A 276 -6.52 -6.65 -0.91
N VAL A 277 -5.40 -6.20 -0.31
CA VAL A 277 -5.35 -5.77 1.10
C VAL A 277 -6.28 -4.58 1.35
N GLY A 278 -6.24 -3.55 0.49
CA GLY A 278 -7.19 -2.44 0.59
C GLY A 278 -8.46 -2.69 -0.21
N ALA A 279 -8.37 -3.43 -1.33
CA ALA A 279 -9.49 -3.58 -2.26
C ALA A 279 -10.73 -4.16 -1.60
N VAL A 280 -10.60 -5.21 -0.79
CA VAL A 280 -11.75 -5.87 -0.12
C VAL A 280 -12.45 -4.88 0.81
N THR A 281 -11.70 -4.30 1.74
CA THR A 281 -12.24 -3.40 2.77
C THR A 281 -12.80 -2.11 2.20
N LEU A 282 -12.05 -1.46 1.30
CA LEU A 282 -12.47 -0.19 0.71
C LEU A 282 -13.62 -0.39 -0.28
N SER A 283 -13.69 -1.51 -1.00
CA SER A 283 -14.85 -1.80 -1.86
C SER A 283 -16.11 -2.10 -1.05
N PHE A 284 -15.99 -2.74 0.12
CA PHE A 284 -17.12 -2.92 1.03
C PHE A 284 -17.64 -1.57 1.54
N ALA A 285 -16.73 -0.69 1.99
CA ALA A 285 -17.07 0.60 2.58
C ALA A 285 -17.56 1.64 1.55
N LEU A 286 -16.89 1.74 0.39
CA LEU A 286 -17.09 2.81 -0.59
C LEU A 286 -17.80 2.34 -1.87
N GLY A 287 -17.83 1.03 -2.12
CA GLY A 287 -18.21 0.45 -3.40
C GLY A 287 -17.01 0.23 -4.33
N VAL A 288 -17.11 -0.79 -5.17
CA VAL A 288 -16.01 -1.19 -6.07
C VAL A 288 -15.64 -0.07 -7.04
N ASP A 289 -16.61 0.70 -7.55
CA ASP A 289 -16.34 1.81 -8.47
C ASP A 289 -15.49 2.91 -7.84
N GLN A 290 -15.72 3.21 -6.55
CA GLN A 290 -14.92 4.19 -5.83
C GLN A 290 -13.52 3.66 -5.54
N PHE A 291 -13.38 2.38 -5.21
CA PHE A 291 -12.06 1.77 -5.12
C PHE A 291 -11.31 1.83 -6.46
N MET A 292 -11.98 1.61 -7.59
CA MET A 292 -11.38 1.78 -8.92
C MET A 292 -10.93 3.22 -9.17
N ASN A 293 -11.64 4.23 -8.66
CA ASN A 293 -11.21 5.63 -8.74
C ASN A 293 -9.97 5.90 -7.88
N ILE A 294 -9.85 5.27 -6.70
CA ILE A 294 -8.61 5.31 -5.90
C ILE A 294 -7.44 4.74 -6.70
N LEU A 295 -7.64 3.60 -7.37
CA LEU A 295 -6.60 3.00 -8.22
C LEU A 295 -6.21 3.93 -9.38
N LYS A 296 -7.17 4.63 -10.00
CA LYS A 296 -6.87 5.61 -11.06
C LYS A 296 -6.04 6.78 -10.55
N GLY A 297 -6.34 7.30 -9.35
CA GLY A 297 -5.56 8.38 -8.75
C GLY A 297 -4.14 7.97 -8.36
N ALA A 298 -3.92 6.67 -8.10
CA ALA A 298 -2.60 6.12 -7.75
C ALA A 298 -1.78 5.62 -8.96
N HIS A 299 -2.39 5.52 -10.14
CA HIS A 299 -1.77 5.14 -11.41
C HIS A 299 -1.04 6.34 -12.02
#